data_AF-A0AAD7UML0-F1
#
_entry.id   AF-A0AAD7UML0-F1
#
_cell.length_a   1.000
_cell.length_b   1.000
_cell.length_c   1.000
_cell.angle_alpha   90.00
_cell.angle_beta   90.00
_cell.angle_gamma   90.00
#
_symmetry.space_group_name_H-M   'P 1'
#
loop_
_entity.id
_entity.type
_entity.pdbx_description
1 polymer ?
#
loop_
_entity_poly.entity_id
_entity_poly.type
_entity_poly.pdbx_seq_one_letter_code
_entity_poly.pdbx_strand_id
1 'polypeptide(L)'
;MARGNKKKRKRKKNEEVWDLETVVPGEDPSEVAHMVQFFLCQLRWQFGSFGDFSEFDAEMDRIGGSEDVRSCGGLMETFFRGPARGDRWVPWHTTTCEQELFLMRRIRTLKSVSEAERFCLCCAFSACRCIPVWETCVLPNIEPPVTPEFFESSKFLEGLFEFRKRGNKLHTSAFNCYPPRGASGDEFVRFIASRHVHFANIGVAAFPLITGNAATLDALDKCFRSFDRVGPTMSKVLLITTHLWYPELGILRSGCEVGDGARQAFEFLYPDGFSDVINRRDVLQHLYDYLTTTPVVDQRLPRMIEWVCHKTRARFPEIPEGAIADRMTIYDLQVQLCEWRKFRRAVDPKRTIKKGTILSL
;
A
#
# COMPACT_ATOMS: atom_id res chain seq x y z
N MET A 1 14.80 12.96 -58.95
CA MET A 1 13.55 12.16 -58.89
C MET A 1 13.82 10.86 -58.13
N ALA A 2 13.23 10.69 -56.95
CA ALA A 2 12.90 9.40 -56.33
C ALA A 2 12.28 9.68 -54.94
N ARG A 3 10.95 9.74 -54.87
CA ARG A 3 10.20 9.84 -53.61
C ARG A 3 10.01 8.43 -53.03
N GLY A 4 10.72 8.12 -51.95
CA GLY A 4 10.53 6.89 -51.18
C GLY A 4 9.31 6.98 -50.25
N ASN A 5 8.21 6.36 -50.66
CA ASN A 5 6.94 6.34 -49.95
C ASN A 5 7.00 5.36 -48.76
N LYS A 6 7.21 5.84 -47.53
CA LYS A 6 7.14 5.01 -46.32
C LYS A 6 5.67 4.72 -45.95
N LYS A 7 5.17 3.55 -46.36
CA LYS A 7 3.89 2.97 -45.88
C LYS A 7 3.91 2.86 -44.35
N LYS A 8 3.14 3.72 -43.66
CA LYS A 8 2.75 3.52 -42.26
C LYS A 8 1.88 2.26 -42.18
N ARG A 9 2.45 1.16 -41.68
CA ARG A 9 1.70 -0.03 -41.27
C ARG A 9 0.84 0.35 -40.06
N LYS A 10 -0.47 0.54 -40.28
CA LYS A 10 -1.46 0.57 -39.20
C LYS A 10 -1.40 -0.79 -38.50
N ARG A 11 -0.88 -0.82 -37.26
CA ARG A 11 -1.08 -1.96 -36.34
C ARG A 11 -2.59 -2.01 -36.06
N LYS A 12 -3.27 -3.00 -36.65
CA LYS A 12 -4.58 -3.44 -36.15
C LYS A 12 -4.33 -3.95 -34.74
N LYS A 13 -4.89 -3.25 -33.76
CA LYS A 13 -4.99 -3.71 -32.38
C LYS A 13 -6.07 -4.79 -32.42
N ASN A 14 -5.68 -6.04 -32.57
CA ASN A 14 -6.59 -7.15 -32.28
C ASN A 14 -6.75 -7.12 -30.76
N GLU A 15 -7.90 -6.63 -30.31
CA GLU A 15 -8.41 -6.97 -28.99
C GLU A 15 -8.86 -8.43 -29.09
N GLU A 16 -7.91 -9.35 -28.93
CA GLU A 16 -8.25 -10.70 -28.51
C GLU A 16 -8.87 -10.57 -27.12
N VAL A 17 -10.19 -10.74 -27.08
CA VAL A 17 -10.92 -10.97 -25.83
C VAL A 17 -10.46 -12.35 -25.36
N TRP A 18 -9.50 -12.36 -24.43
CA TRP A 18 -9.05 -13.59 -23.80
C TRP A 18 -10.12 -14.03 -22.79
N ASP A 19 -10.53 -15.29 -22.91
CA ASP A 19 -11.51 -15.88 -22.02
C ASP A 19 -10.84 -16.28 -20.70
N LEU A 20 -10.96 -15.41 -19.69
CA LEU A 20 -10.46 -15.65 -18.34
C LEU A 20 -11.10 -16.91 -17.70
N GLU A 21 -12.20 -17.43 -18.24
CA GLU A 21 -12.82 -18.69 -17.78
C GLU A 21 -11.89 -19.90 -17.97
N THR A 22 -10.84 -19.80 -18.79
CA THR A 22 -9.84 -20.86 -18.99
C THR A 22 -8.60 -20.72 -18.11
N VAL A 23 -8.45 -19.59 -17.38
CA VAL A 23 -7.29 -19.30 -16.53
C VAL A 23 -7.63 -19.64 -15.08
N VAL A 24 -7.71 -20.92 -14.77
CA VAL A 24 -7.83 -21.36 -13.37
C VAL A 24 -6.48 -21.05 -12.69
N PRO A 25 -6.43 -20.40 -11.50
CA PRO A 25 -5.20 -20.37 -10.71
C PRO A 25 -4.82 -21.83 -10.50
N GLY A 26 -3.61 -22.22 -10.93
CA GLY A 26 -3.33 -23.60 -11.35
C GLY A 26 -3.94 -24.69 -10.46
N GLU A 27 -4.29 -25.82 -11.06
CA GLU A 27 -4.71 -27.06 -10.37
C GLU A 27 -3.69 -27.57 -9.33
N ASP A 28 -2.54 -26.90 -9.18
CA ASP A 28 -1.63 -27.03 -8.06
C ASP A 28 -2.03 -26.08 -6.90
N PRO A 29 -2.86 -26.53 -5.93
CA PRO A 29 -3.28 -25.74 -4.78
C PRO A 29 -2.12 -25.28 -3.87
N SER A 30 -0.86 -25.62 -4.17
CA SER A 30 0.24 -25.44 -3.24
C SER A 30 0.84 -24.02 -3.19
N GLU A 31 0.89 -23.28 -4.29
CA GLU A 31 1.35 -21.87 -4.29
C GLU A 31 0.27 -20.95 -3.74
N VAL A 32 -1.01 -21.21 -4.05
CA VAL A 32 -2.14 -20.50 -3.42
C VAL A 32 -2.16 -20.78 -1.91
N ALA A 33 -1.96 -22.04 -1.49
CA ALA A 33 -1.86 -22.37 -0.08
C ALA A 33 -0.67 -21.69 0.61
N HIS A 34 0.49 -21.60 -0.06
CA HIS A 34 1.65 -20.85 0.44
C HIS A 34 1.35 -19.37 0.63
N MET A 35 0.71 -18.73 -0.35
CA MET A 35 0.28 -17.34 -0.27
C MET A 35 -0.71 -17.13 0.88
N VAL A 36 -1.72 -17.98 1.00
CA VAL A 36 -2.74 -17.90 2.07
C VAL A 36 -2.11 -18.12 3.45
N GLN A 37 -1.16 -19.04 3.58
CA GLN A 37 -0.36 -19.23 4.79
C GLN A 37 0.37 -17.94 5.17
N PHE A 38 1.03 -17.30 4.20
CA PHE A 38 1.70 -16.02 4.41
C PHE A 38 0.72 -14.93 4.85
N PHE A 39 -0.48 -14.86 4.27
CA PHE A 39 -1.52 -13.91 4.67
C PHE A 39 -1.97 -14.10 6.13
N LEU A 40 -2.19 -15.35 6.55
CA LEU A 40 -2.49 -15.67 7.96
C LEU A 40 -1.34 -15.28 8.89
N CYS A 41 -0.10 -15.52 8.49
CA CYS A 41 1.09 -15.09 9.23
C CYS A 41 1.18 -13.56 9.35
N GLN A 42 0.83 -12.82 8.29
CA GLN A 42 0.77 -11.36 8.31
C GLN A 42 -0.33 -10.84 9.23
N LEU A 43 -1.53 -11.45 9.20
CA LEU A 43 -2.61 -11.12 10.14
C LEU A 43 -2.19 -11.35 11.59
N ARG A 44 -1.53 -12.49 11.86
CA ARG A 44 -0.99 -12.82 13.18
C ARG A 44 0.01 -11.77 13.65
N TRP A 45 0.94 -11.39 12.77
CA TRP A 45 1.96 -10.39 13.09
C TRP A 45 1.37 -8.99 13.27
N GLN A 46 0.46 -8.57 12.39
CA GLN A 46 -0.27 -7.31 12.53
C GLN A 46 -0.93 -7.26 13.91
N PHE A 47 -1.73 -8.27 14.26
CA PHE A 47 -2.42 -8.28 15.54
C PHE A 47 -1.45 -8.30 16.72
N GLY A 48 -0.46 -9.19 16.72
CA GLY A 48 0.54 -9.29 17.79
C GLY A 48 1.40 -8.04 17.96
N SER A 49 1.54 -7.18 16.94
CA SER A 49 2.29 -5.93 17.04
C SER A 49 1.63 -4.86 17.92
N PHE A 50 0.31 -4.93 18.11
CA PHE A 50 -0.45 -4.00 18.96
C PHE A 50 -1.38 -4.68 19.98
N GLY A 51 -1.43 -6.01 19.97
CA GLY A 51 -2.26 -6.87 20.82
C GLY A 51 -1.43 -8.04 21.38
N ASP A 52 -2.04 -9.22 21.47
CA ASP A 52 -1.41 -10.42 22.04
C ASP A 52 -1.45 -11.59 21.03
N PHE A 53 -0.28 -12.15 20.71
CA PHE A 53 -0.19 -13.34 19.87
C PHE A 53 -1.04 -14.52 20.41
N SER A 54 -1.16 -14.66 21.73
CA SER A 54 -1.91 -15.75 22.35
C SER A 54 -3.42 -15.68 22.06
N GLU A 55 -3.97 -14.47 21.99
CA GLU A 55 -5.38 -14.25 21.69
C GLU A 55 -5.70 -14.57 20.22
N PHE A 56 -4.80 -14.18 19.30
CA PHE A 56 -4.90 -14.58 17.89
C PHE A 56 -4.84 -16.10 17.73
N ASP A 57 -3.87 -16.73 18.40
CA ASP A 57 -3.66 -18.18 18.32
C ASP A 57 -4.86 -18.96 18.87
N ALA A 58 -5.46 -18.49 19.97
CA ALA A 58 -6.68 -19.07 20.54
C ALA A 58 -7.88 -18.99 19.58
N GLU A 59 -8.07 -17.85 18.91
CA GLU A 59 -9.14 -17.71 17.93
C GLU A 59 -8.90 -18.60 16.69
N MET A 60 -7.65 -18.68 16.22
CA MET A 60 -7.26 -19.58 15.14
C MET A 60 -7.51 -21.05 15.50
N ASP A 61 -7.15 -21.47 16.71
CA ASP A 61 -7.40 -22.83 17.21
C ASP A 61 -8.90 -23.14 17.27
N ARG A 62 -9.73 -22.17 17.64
CA ARG A 62 -11.20 -22.29 17.65
C ARG A 62 -11.78 -22.53 16.25
N ILE A 63 -11.21 -21.94 15.20
CA ILE A 63 -11.78 -21.98 13.84
C ILE A 63 -11.17 -23.05 12.93
N GLY A 64 -9.98 -23.57 13.22
CA GLY A 64 -9.34 -24.58 12.37
C GLY A 64 -7.88 -24.95 12.68
N GLY A 65 -7.32 -24.48 13.80
CA GLY A 65 -5.93 -24.76 14.22
C GLY A 65 -4.95 -23.65 13.84
N SER A 66 -3.93 -23.44 14.68
CA SER A 66 -2.93 -22.36 14.55
C SER A 66 -1.48 -22.83 14.37
N GLU A 67 -1.19 -24.13 14.51
CA GLU A 67 0.18 -24.64 14.61
C GLU A 67 1.06 -24.32 13.39
N ASP A 68 0.53 -24.49 12.19
CA ASP A 68 1.18 -24.12 10.93
C ASP A 68 1.53 -22.63 10.87
N VAL A 69 0.63 -21.74 11.31
CA VAL A 69 0.87 -20.28 11.36
C VAL A 69 1.88 -19.92 12.45
N ARG A 70 1.77 -20.50 13.64
CA ARG A 70 2.70 -20.27 14.76
C ARG A 70 4.12 -20.69 14.41
N SER A 71 4.26 -21.85 13.76
CA SER A 71 5.56 -22.41 13.37
C SER A 71 6.32 -21.53 12.36
N CYS A 72 5.62 -20.63 11.65
CA CYS A 72 6.23 -19.65 10.75
C CYS A 72 6.92 -18.46 11.44
N GLY A 73 6.86 -18.34 12.77
CA GLY A 73 7.37 -17.17 13.50
C GLY A 73 8.79 -16.76 13.11
N GLY A 74 9.72 -17.71 13.04
CA GLY A 74 11.12 -17.44 12.64
C GLY A 74 11.26 -16.98 11.18
N LEU A 75 10.41 -17.46 10.27
CA LEU A 75 10.39 -17.01 8.88
C LEU A 75 9.88 -15.58 8.77
N MET A 76 8.83 -15.25 9.51
CA MET A 76 8.28 -13.89 9.55
C MET A 76 9.28 -12.91 10.17
N GLU A 77 9.96 -13.28 11.26
CA GLU A 77 11.04 -12.46 11.81
C GLU A 77 12.16 -12.21 10.80
N THR A 78 12.56 -13.24 10.05
CA THR A 78 13.56 -13.12 8.98
C THR A 78 13.08 -12.16 7.90
N PHE A 79 11.81 -12.27 7.50
CA PHE A 79 11.19 -11.38 6.52
C PHE A 79 11.23 -9.91 6.98
N PHE A 80 10.81 -9.63 8.22
CA PHE A 80 10.77 -8.27 8.77
C PHE A 80 12.15 -7.68 9.06
N ARG A 81 13.15 -8.50 9.37
CA ARG A 81 14.54 -8.05 9.56
C ARG A 81 15.30 -7.88 8.25
N GLY A 82 14.84 -8.48 7.16
CA GLY A 82 15.49 -8.43 5.85
C GLY A 82 14.60 -7.80 4.79
N PRO A 83 13.95 -8.59 3.91
CA PRO A 83 13.23 -8.09 2.73
C PRO A 83 12.18 -7.02 2.98
N ALA A 84 11.50 -7.03 4.14
CA ALA A 84 10.51 -6.03 4.52
C ALA A 84 11.05 -4.94 5.46
N ARG A 85 12.32 -5.02 5.91
CA ARG A 85 12.91 -4.02 6.84
C ARG A 85 12.82 -2.59 6.31
N GLY A 86 12.93 -2.45 4.99
CA GLY A 86 12.90 -1.17 4.30
C GLY A 86 11.50 -0.64 4.03
N ASP A 87 10.51 -1.54 3.90
CA ASP A 87 9.16 -1.29 3.39
C ASP A 87 8.15 -1.45 4.52
N ARG A 88 7.57 -0.35 4.98
CA ARG A 88 6.73 -0.34 6.19
C ARG A 88 5.26 -0.73 5.93
N TRP A 89 4.93 -1.25 4.75
CA TRP A 89 3.63 -1.84 4.38
C TRP A 89 3.47 -3.26 4.95
N VAL A 90 3.89 -3.45 6.20
CA VAL A 90 3.97 -4.77 6.84
C VAL A 90 2.61 -5.30 7.29
N PRO A 91 1.68 -4.49 7.80
CA PRO A 91 0.40 -5.03 8.23
C PRO A 91 -0.47 -5.55 7.07
N TRP A 92 -1.35 -6.51 7.36
CA TRP A 92 -2.40 -6.98 6.46
C TRP A 92 -3.21 -5.83 5.87
N HIS A 93 -3.75 -4.97 6.73
CA HIS A 93 -4.59 -3.85 6.32
C HIS A 93 -3.73 -2.61 6.10
N THR A 94 -3.86 -1.96 4.94
CA THR A 94 -3.01 -0.78 4.61
C THR A 94 -3.11 0.33 5.65
N THR A 95 -4.30 0.59 6.18
CA THR A 95 -4.55 1.59 7.25
C THR A 95 -3.72 1.39 8.52
N THR A 96 -3.33 0.16 8.85
CA THR A 96 -2.55 -0.11 10.07
C THR A 96 -1.05 -0.03 9.85
N CYS A 97 -0.59 0.13 8.60
CA CYS A 97 0.82 0.39 8.34
C CYS A 97 1.24 1.75 8.94
N GLU A 98 2.49 1.85 9.36
CA GLU A 98 2.94 2.93 10.28
C GLU A 98 2.63 4.32 9.74
N GLN A 99 2.83 4.53 8.44
CA GLN A 99 2.58 5.78 7.73
C GLN A 99 1.08 6.14 7.71
N GLU A 100 0.23 5.23 7.24
CA GLU A 100 -1.21 5.43 7.11
C GLU A 100 -1.86 5.57 8.49
N LEU A 101 -1.40 4.78 9.46
CA LEU A 101 -1.84 4.88 10.85
C LEU A 101 -1.49 6.25 11.44
N PHE A 102 -0.29 6.77 11.17
CA PHE A 102 0.10 8.12 11.55
C PHE A 102 -0.83 9.17 10.91
N LEU A 103 -1.10 9.06 9.60
CA LEU A 103 -2.02 9.96 8.89
C LEU A 103 -3.41 9.99 9.57
N MET A 104 -4.00 8.82 9.82
CA MET A 104 -5.33 8.71 10.40
C MET A 104 -5.40 9.16 11.86
N ARG A 105 -4.36 8.90 12.65
CA ARG A 105 -4.39 9.18 14.09
C ARG A 105 -3.86 10.56 14.46
N ARG A 106 -2.93 11.11 13.67
CA ARG A 106 -2.21 12.35 14.00
C ARG A 106 -2.61 13.51 13.13
N ILE A 107 -2.82 13.32 11.82
CA ILE A 107 -3.19 14.42 10.92
C ILE A 107 -4.70 14.59 10.83
N ARG A 108 -5.45 13.50 10.61
CA ARG A 108 -6.91 13.55 10.45
C ARG A 108 -7.63 14.12 11.67
N THR A 109 -7.05 13.94 12.86
CA THR A 109 -7.62 14.34 14.15
C THR A 109 -7.22 15.76 14.57
N LEU A 110 -6.45 16.51 13.76
CA LEU A 110 -6.01 17.87 14.08
C LEU A 110 -7.17 18.86 14.11
N LYS A 111 -7.70 19.15 15.29
CA LYS A 111 -8.85 20.04 15.48
C LYS A 111 -8.60 21.49 15.09
N SER A 112 -7.34 21.94 15.09
CA SER A 112 -6.97 23.34 14.80
C SER A 112 -7.07 23.72 13.32
N VAL A 113 -7.14 22.74 12.42
CA VAL A 113 -7.19 22.96 10.97
C VAL A 113 -8.48 22.39 10.37
N SER A 114 -8.94 23.00 9.29
CA SER A 114 -10.09 22.59 8.48
C SER A 114 -9.82 21.29 7.73
N GLU A 115 -10.88 20.67 7.20
CA GLU A 115 -10.77 19.41 6.46
C GLU A 115 -9.90 19.54 5.19
N ALA A 116 -10.02 20.67 4.48
CA ALA A 116 -9.20 20.96 3.31
C ALA A 116 -7.70 21.02 3.67
N GLU A 117 -7.38 21.65 4.80
CA GLU A 117 -6.02 21.79 5.30
C GLU A 117 -5.45 20.45 5.79
N ARG A 118 -6.27 19.63 6.46
CA ARG A 118 -5.86 18.27 6.85
C ARG A 118 -5.57 17.40 5.63
N PHE A 119 -6.39 17.50 4.58
CA PHE A 119 -6.14 16.77 3.35
C PHE A 119 -4.90 17.28 2.61
N CYS A 120 -4.65 18.59 2.61
CA CYS A 120 -3.41 19.20 2.13
C CYS A 120 -2.19 18.62 2.85
N LEU A 121 -2.21 18.59 4.20
CA LEU A 121 -1.17 17.95 5.02
C LEU A 121 -1.03 16.46 4.72
N CYS A 122 -2.14 15.75 4.54
CA CYS A 122 -2.16 14.34 4.20
C CYS A 122 -1.40 14.06 2.88
N CYS A 123 -1.66 14.86 1.83
CA CYS A 123 -0.90 14.74 0.60
C CYS A 123 0.58 15.12 0.81
N ALA A 124 0.86 16.23 1.49
CA ALA A 124 2.22 16.70 1.77
C ALA A 124 3.08 15.65 2.49
N PHE A 125 2.48 14.77 3.30
CA PHE A 125 3.18 13.65 3.96
C PHE A 125 3.88 12.72 2.95
N SER A 126 3.35 12.60 1.73
CA SER A 126 3.94 11.80 0.65
C SER A 126 5.28 12.35 0.13
N ALA A 127 5.67 13.57 0.54
CA ALA A 127 6.97 14.15 0.21
C ALA A 127 8.14 13.30 0.72
N CYS A 128 8.03 12.72 1.92
CA CYS A 128 9.08 11.89 2.52
C CYS A 128 8.57 10.68 3.31
N ARG A 129 7.29 10.69 3.72
CA ARG A 129 6.63 9.75 4.63
C ARG A 129 7.46 9.39 5.87
N CYS A 130 8.26 10.35 6.34
CA CYS A 130 9.15 10.20 7.49
C CYS A 130 8.47 10.77 8.73
N ILE A 131 7.89 9.88 9.55
CA ILE A 131 7.15 10.27 10.77
C ILE A 131 7.99 11.17 11.70
N PRO A 132 9.27 10.88 11.98
CA PRO A 132 10.09 11.77 12.81
C PRO A 132 10.23 13.20 12.28
N VAL A 133 10.28 13.39 10.95
CA VAL A 133 10.28 14.73 10.33
C VAL A 133 8.96 15.43 10.61
N TRP A 134 7.84 14.72 10.51
CA TRP A 134 6.52 15.27 10.76
C TRP A 134 6.29 15.64 12.22
N GLU A 135 6.68 14.76 13.15
CA GLU A 135 6.55 15.01 14.58
C GLU A 135 7.44 16.14 15.08
N THR A 136 8.62 16.34 14.48
CA THR A 136 9.59 17.34 14.95
C THR A 136 9.49 18.66 14.21
N CYS A 137 9.29 18.64 12.88
CA CYS A 137 9.42 19.81 12.03
C CYS A 137 8.07 20.35 11.54
N VAL A 138 7.04 19.50 11.40
CA VAL A 138 5.74 19.90 10.83
C VAL A 138 4.71 20.17 11.93
N LEU A 139 4.27 19.13 12.64
CA LEU A 139 3.15 19.19 13.57
C LEU A 139 3.29 20.28 14.65
N PRO A 140 4.46 20.51 15.28
CA PRO A 140 4.61 21.56 16.30
C PRO A 140 4.49 22.98 15.76
N ASN A 141 4.63 23.15 14.44
CA ASN A 141 4.69 24.46 13.78
C ASN A 141 3.43 24.80 13.00
N ILE A 142 2.42 23.93 13.00
CA ILE A 142 1.16 24.16 12.29
C ILE A 142 0.44 25.37 12.91
N GLU A 143 0.29 26.41 12.11
CA GLU A 143 -0.47 27.62 12.42
C GLU A 143 -1.50 27.82 11.30
N PRO A 144 -2.82 27.77 11.59
CA PRO A 144 -3.83 27.99 10.57
C PRO A 144 -3.80 29.44 10.04
N PRO A 145 -4.08 29.67 8.74
CA PRO A 145 -4.43 28.65 7.75
C PRO A 145 -3.21 27.89 7.23
N VAL A 146 -3.37 26.59 6.95
CA VAL A 146 -2.31 25.75 6.37
C VAL A 146 -2.45 25.68 4.86
N THR A 147 -1.59 26.42 4.18
CA THR A 147 -1.46 26.42 2.72
C THR A 147 -0.12 25.79 2.30
N PRO A 148 0.10 25.49 1.01
CA PRO A 148 1.39 24.98 0.53
C PRO A 148 2.60 25.84 0.95
N GLU A 149 2.43 27.16 1.06
CA GLU A 149 3.44 28.13 1.47
C GLU A 149 3.94 27.91 2.91
N PHE A 150 3.18 27.20 3.76
CA PHE A 150 3.67 26.76 5.08
C PHE A 150 5.00 26.02 4.97
N PHE A 151 5.16 25.19 3.94
CA PHE A 151 6.37 24.40 3.70
C PHE A 151 7.51 25.20 3.04
N GLU A 152 7.27 26.47 2.74
CA GLU A 152 8.29 27.44 2.32
C GLU A 152 8.73 28.37 3.46
N SER A 153 8.07 28.29 4.61
CA SER A 153 8.38 29.13 5.77
C SER A 153 9.81 28.89 6.29
N SER A 154 10.44 29.96 6.76
CA SER A 154 11.75 29.89 7.41
C SER A 154 11.73 28.93 8.60
N LYS A 155 10.67 28.96 9.40
CA LYS A 155 10.47 28.09 10.59
C LYS A 155 10.53 26.60 10.22
N PHE A 156 9.81 26.18 9.18
CA PHE A 156 9.85 24.79 8.73
C PHE A 156 11.23 24.41 8.17
N LEU A 157 11.82 25.28 7.34
CA LEU A 157 13.10 25.02 6.70
C LEU A 157 14.26 24.94 7.74
N GLU A 158 14.31 25.87 8.69
CA GLU A 158 15.24 25.86 9.83
C GLU A 158 15.06 24.60 10.67
N GLY A 159 13.81 24.20 10.93
CA GLY A 159 13.49 22.95 11.62
C GLY A 159 14.05 21.72 10.92
N LEU A 160 13.97 21.64 9.58
CA LEU A 160 14.55 20.55 8.80
C LEU A 160 16.09 20.56 8.85
N PHE A 161 16.71 21.73 8.77
CA PHE A 161 18.17 21.89 8.88
C PHE A 161 18.68 21.38 10.22
N GLU A 162 18.08 21.84 11.33
CA GLU A 162 18.47 21.41 12.67
C GLU A 162 18.21 19.92 12.89
N PHE A 163 17.09 19.39 12.38
CA PHE A 163 16.81 17.96 12.43
C PHE A 163 17.87 17.14 11.70
N ARG A 164 18.31 17.58 10.50
CA ARG A 164 19.35 16.92 9.72
C ARG A 164 20.72 17.01 10.37
N LYS A 165 21.07 18.17 10.94
CA LYS A 165 22.35 18.45 11.63
C LYS A 165 22.57 17.52 12.82
N ARG A 166 21.50 17.08 13.49
CA ARG A 166 21.52 16.05 14.54
C ARG A 166 21.76 14.63 14.02
N GLY A 167 22.01 14.45 12.72
CA GLY A 167 22.29 13.15 12.10
C GLY A 167 21.05 12.38 11.63
N ASN A 168 19.84 12.94 11.79
CA ASN A 168 18.62 12.24 11.40
C ASN A 168 18.42 12.19 9.87
N LYS A 169 17.73 11.15 9.41
CA LYS A 169 17.34 10.99 8.00
C LYS A 169 16.05 11.75 7.71
N LEU A 170 15.97 12.38 6.54
CA LEU A 170 14.79 13.16 6.11
C LEU A 170 13.76 12.34 5.33
N HIS A 171 14.05 11.08 5.02
CA HIS A 171 13.16 10.19 4.29
C HIS A 171 13.33 8.75 4.79
N THR A 172 12.37 7.90 4.43
CA THR A 172 12.43 6.46 4.72
C THR A 172 13.08 5.71 3.56
N SER A 173 13.56 4.49 3.82
CA SER A 173 14.05 3.56 2.78
C SER A 173 12.94 3.06 1.85
N ALA A 174 11.69 2.99 2.34
CA ALA A 174 10.51 2.60 1.57
C ALA A 174 10.16 3.63 0.49
N PHE A 175 10.37 4.91 0.82
CA PHE A 175 10.04 6.05 -0.04
C PHE A 175 11.31 6.82 -0.35
N ASN A 176 12.18 6.20 -1.15
CA ASN A 176 13.39 6.85 -1.62
C ASN A 176 13.03 8.12 -2.41
N CYS A 177 13.42 9.26 -1.86
CA CYS A 177 13.32 10.54 -2.53
C CYS A 177 14.55 10.65 -3.43
N TYR A 178 14.36 10.71 -4.75
CA TYR A 178 15.46 10.88 -5.70
C TYR A 178 15.73 12.37 -5.92
N PRO A 179 16.75 12.95 -5.26
CA PRO A 179 17.07 14.35 -5.46
C PRO A 179 17.66 14.57 -6.87
N PRO A 180 17.67 15.82 -7.37
CA PRO A 180 18.47 16.18 -8.54
C PRO A 180 19.92 15.69 -8.37
N ARG A 181 20.56 15.25 -9.47
CA ARG A 181 21.94 14.73 -9.41
C ARG A 181 22.85 15.74 -8.70
N GLY A 182 23.56 15.27 -7.67
CA GLY A 182 24.53 16.06 -6.90
C GLY A 182 23.98 16.70 -5.62
N ALA A 183 22.65 16.79 -5.46
CA ALA A 183 22.07 17.41 -4.28
C ALA A 183 22.40 16.61 -3.01
N SER A 184 23.13 17.25 -2.11
CA SER A 184 23.60 16.72 -0.83
C SER A 184 23.58 17.82 0.22
N GLY A 185 23.75 17.45 1.51
CA GLY A 185 23.73 18.41 2.61
C GLY A 185 22.50 19.31 2.57
N ASP A 186 22.73 20.62 2.49
CA ASP A 186 21.69 21.64 2.51
C ASP A 186 20.78 21.63 1.29
N GLU A 187 21.30 21.27 0.11
CA GLU A 187 20.50 21.17 -1.11
C GLU A 187 19.47 20.06 -0.99
N PHE A 188 19.83 18.96 -0.31
CA PHE A 188 18.91 17.87 -0.04
C PHE A 188 17.79 18.30 0.93
N VAL A 189 18.11 19.12 1.93
CA VAL A 189 17.12 19.68 2.86
C VAL A 189 16.10 20.55 2.11
N ARG A 190 16.59 21.48 1.27
CA ARG A 190 15.72 22.33 0.43
C ARG A 190 14.89 21.53 -0.56
N PHE A 191 15.45 20.46 -1.12
CA PHE A 191 14.72 19.53 -1.96
C PHE A 191 13.56 18.86 -1.22
N ILE A 192 13.77 18.40 0.02
CA ILE A 192 12.70 17.82 0.84
C ILE A 192 11.63 18.86 1.14
N ALA A 193 11.99 20.11 1.46
CA ALA A 193 11.01 21.18 1.66
C ALA A 193 10.17 21.44 0.39
N SER A 194 10.83 21.60 -0.76
CA SER A 194 10.17 21.77 -2.07
C SER A 194 9.23 20.60 -2.42
N ARG A 195 9.59 19.37 -2.05
CA ARG A 195 8.68 18.23 -2.20
C ARG A 195 7.42 18.36 -1.34
N HIS A 196 7.51 18.86 -0.12
CA HIS A 196 6.32 19.07 0.72
C HIS A 196 5.37 20.08 0.07
N VAL A 197 5.89 21.20 -0.44
CA VAL A 197 5.11 22.18 -1.22
C VAL A 197 4.45 21.51 -2.43
N HIS A 198 5.21 20.73 -3.19
CA HIS A 198 4.70 20.03 -4.38
C HIS A 198 3.53 19.11 -4.04
N PHE A 199 3.66 18.27 -3.01
CA PHE A 199 2.59 17.37 -2.61
C PHE A 199 1.42 18.07 -1.90
N ALA A 200 1.66 19.18 -1.20
CA ALA A 200 0.61 20.03 -0.64
C ALA A 200 -0.27 20.61 -1.78
N ASN A 201 0.36 21.09 -2.86
CA ASN A 201 -0.36 21.57 -4.04
C ASN A 201 -1.22 20.48 -4.71
N ILE A 202 -0.78 19.22 -4.68
CA ILE A 202 -1.61 18.08 -5.13
C ILE A 202 -2.88 17.97 -4.28
N GLY A 203 -2.74 18.08 -2.96
CA GLY A 203 -3.89 18.05 -2.03
C GLY A 203 -4.88 19.17 -2.32
N VAL A 204 -4.39 20.40 -2.54
CA VAL A 204 -5.21 21.56 -2.90
C VAL A 204 -5.97 21.31 -4.22
N ALA A 205 -5.32 20.75 -5.24
CA ALA A 205 -5.97 20.47 -6.53
C ALA A 205 -6.97 19.32 -6.48
N ALA A 206 -6.73 18.29 -5.67
CA ALA A 206 -7.59 17.11 -5.58
C ALA A 206 -8.79 17.31 -4.64
N PHE A 207 -8.69 18.17 -3.62
CA PHE A 207 -9.75 18.38 -2.64
C PHE A 207 -11.12 18.81 -3.24
N PRO A 208 -11.19 19.67 -4.27
CA PRO A 208 -12.45 19.97 -4.95
C PRO A 208 -13.11 18.76 -5.64
N LEU A 209 -12.32 17.79 -6.11
CA LEU A 209 -12.87 16.56 -6.69
C LEU A 209 -13.56 15.69 -5.64
N ILE A 210 -12.97 15.66 -4.43
CA ILE A 210 -13.45 14.91 -3.27
C ILE A 210 -14.76 15.52 -2.77
N THR A 211 -14.78 16.84 -2.54
CA THR A 211 -15.96 17.53 -2.00
C THR A 211 -17.06 17.78 -3.05
N GLY A 212 -16.71 17.80 -4.33
CA GLY A 212 -17.64 18.03 -5.45
C GLY A 212 -18.33 16.77 -5.99
N ASN A 213 -18.24 15.61 -5.31
CA ASN A 213 -18.76 14.31 -5.79
C ASN A 213 -18.22 13.88 -7.17
N ALA A 214 -17.04 14.35 -7.56
CA ALA A 214 -16.37 13.98 -8.81
C ALA A 214 -15.21 12.99 -8.60
N ALA A 215 -14.98 12.55 -7.36
CA ALA A 215 -13.90 11.65 -6.97
C ALA A 215 -14.13 10.23 -7.46
N THR A 216 -13.62 9.95 -8.65
CA THR A 216 -13.47 8.60 -9.21
C THR A 216 -11.99 8.22 -9.23
N LEU A 217 -11.70 6.92 -9.37
CA LEU A 217 -10.32 6.43 -9.54
C LEU A 217 -9.63 7.15 -10.70
N ASP A 218 -10.27 7.22 -11.87
CA ASP A 218 -9.69 7.84 -13.06
C ASP A 218 -9.52 9.35 -12.92
N ALA A 219 -10.49 10.05 -12.32
CA ALA A 219 -10.38 11.50 -12.11
C ALA A 219 -9.25 11.85 -11.15
N LEU A 220 -9.12 11.12 -10.04
CA LEU A 220 -8.05 11.32 -9.07
C LEU A 220 -6.69 10.89 -9.63
N ASP A 221 -6.57 9.74 -10.31
CA ASP A 221 -5.33 9.31 -10.96
C ASP A 221 -4.85 10.36 -11.97
N LYS A 222 -5.77 10.85 -12.82
CA LYS A 222 -5.48 11.91 -13.78
C LYS A 222 -5.05 13.21 -13.08
N CYS A 223 -5.73 13.59 -12.00
CA CYS A 223 -5.36 14.76 -11.20
C CYS A 223 -3.95 14.61 -10.64
N PHE A 224 -3.65 13.52 -9.94
CA PHE A 224 -2.35 13.28 -9.32
C PHE A 224 -1.23 13.23 -10.36
N ARG A 225 -1.43 12.52 -11.47
CA ARG A 225 -0.43 12.36 -12.53
C ARG A 225 -0.27 13.59 -13.43
N SER A 226 -1.10 14.61 -13.26
CA SER A 226 -0.90 15.91 -13.93
C SER A 226 0.27 16.71 -13.32
N PHE A 227 0.70 16.35 -12.12
CA PHE A 227 1.85 16.95 -11.45
C PHE A 227 3.16 16.27 -11.88
N ASP A 228 4.20 17.07 -12.12
CA ASP A 228 5.52 16.56 -12.47
C ASP A 228 6.03 15.55 -11.43
N ARG A 229 6.72 14.50 -11.87
CA ARG A 229 7.30 13.43 -11.03
C ARG A 229 6.30 12.61 -10.22
N VAL A 230 5.00 12.69 -10.50
CA VAL A 230 4.00 11.75 -9.97
C VAL A 230 3.80 10.60 -10.95
N GLY A 231 4.59 9.54 -10.77
CA GLY A 231 4.44 8.29 -11.53
C GLY A 231 3.34 7.37 -10.97
N PRO A 232 3.08 6.22 -11.62
CA PRO A 232 2.02 5.28 -11.23
C PRO A 232 2.10 4.83 -9.76
N THR A 233 3.31 4.54 -9.26
CA THR A 233 3.51 4.13 -7.85
C THR A 233 3.07 5.22 -6.87
N MET A 234 3.39 6.48 -7.13
CA MET A 234 3.03 7.57 -6.24
C MET A 234 1.54 7.91 -6.34
N SER A 235 0.98 7.89 -7.56
CA SER A 235 -0.47 8.05 -7.76
C SER A 235 -1.25 7.00 -6.98
N LYS A 236 -0.82 5.73 -7.02
CA LYS A 236 -1.41 4.64 -6.23
C LYS A 236 -1.36 4.91 -4.72
N VAL A 237 -0.23 5.40 -4.19
CA VAL A 237 -0.10 5.72 -2.76
C VAL A 237 -1.09 6.83 -2.37
N LEU A 238 -1.22 7.86 -3.21
CA LEU A 238 -2.20 8.93 -3.01
C LEU A 238 -3.65 8.44 -3.11
N LEU A 239 -3.95 7.54 -4.07
CA LEU A 239 -5.27 6.93 -4.22
C LEU A 239 -5.64 6.07 -3.00
N ILE A 240 -4.75 5.20 -2.53
CA ILE A 240 -4.95 4.41 -1.31
C ILE A 240 -5.16 5.35 -0.13
N THR A 241 -4.26 6.31 0.06
CA THR A 241 -4.36 7.28 1.16
C THR A 241 -5.70 8.02 1.12
N THR A 242 -6.13 8.49 -0.05
CA THR A 242 -7.40 9.20 -0.24
C THR A 242 -8.59 8.29 0.01
N HIS A 243 -8.55 7.04 -0.44
CA HIS A 243 -9.60 6.05 -0.20
C HIS A 243 -9.76 5.76 1.30
N LEU A 244 -8.66 5.58 2.02
CA LEU A 244 -8.71 5.36 3.47
C LEU A 244 -9.15 6.62 4.21
N TRP A 245 -8.87 7.81 3.67
CA TRP A 245 -9.28 9.08 4.25
C TRP A 245 -10.77 9.38 4.01
N TYR A 246 -11.31 8.95 2.87
CA TYR A 246 -12.71 9.13 2.49
C TYR A 246 -13.31 7.79 2.00
N PRO A 247 -13.46 6.80 2.90
CA PRO A 247 -13.91 5.45 2.53
C PRO A 247 -15.32 5.41 1.93
N GLU A 248 -16.17 6.36 2.29
CA GLU A 248 -17.52 6.54 1.76
C GLU A 248 -17.54 6.77 0.24
N LEU A 249 -16.47 7.34 -0.32
CA LEU A 249 -16.37 7.58 -1.77
C LEU A 249 -16.12 6.31 -2.57
N GLY A 250 -15.68 5.23 -1.92
CA GLY A 250 -15.51 3.94 -2.60
C GLY A 250 -14.52 3.93 -3.77
N ILE A 251 -13.57 4.86 -3.80
CA ILE A 251 -12.62 5.09 -4.92
C ILE A 251 -11.95 3.79 -5.41
N LEU A 252 -11.60 2.88 -4.51
CA LEU A 252 -10.90 1.63 -4.81
C LEU A 252 -11.78 0.38 -4.66
N ARG A 253 -13.12 0.51 -4.66
CA ARG A 253 -14.03 -0.64 -4.48
C ARG A 253 -13.97 -1.63 -5.64
N SER A 254 -13.90 -1.14 -6.87
CA SER A 254 -13.97 -1.94 -8.10
C SER A 254 -12.60 -2.19 -8.74
N GLY A 255 -11.52 -1.76 -8.11
CA GLY A 255 -10.19 -1.90 -8.69
C GLY A 255 -9.11 -1.14 -7.95
N CYS A 256 -7.87 -1.50 -8.27
CA CYS A 256 -6.67 -0.78 -7.85
C CYS A 256 -5.66 -0.79 -8.99
N GLU A 257 -4.78 0.21 -9.03
CA GLU A 257 -3.65 0.18 -9.95
C GLU A 257 -2.62 -0.88 -9.56
N VAL A 258 -2.22 -1.69 -10.53
CA VAL A 258 -1.30 -2.80 -10.32
C VAL A 258 0.05 -2.50 -10.96
N GLY A 259 0.98 -2.00 -10.13
CA GLY A 259 2.35 -1.75 -10.55
C GLY A 259 3.15 -3.05 -10.78
N ASP A 260 4.38 -2.90 -11.30
CA ASP A 260 5.29 -4.02 -11.58
C ASP A 260 5.66 -4.86 -10.35
N GLY A 261 5.41 -4.32 -9.14
CA GLY A 261 5.64 -5.02 -7.88
C GLY A 261 4.88 -6.35 -7.76
N ALA A 262 3.64 -6.42 -8.24
CA ALA A 262 2.83 -7.65 -8.13
C ALA A 262 3.08 -8.63 -9.30
N ARG A 263 3.78 -8.20 -10.36
CA ARG A 263 4.00 -9.00 -11.58
C ARG A 263 4.52 -10.40 -11.28
N GLN A 264 5.63 -10.48 -10.55
CA GLN A 264 6.27 -11.76 -10.24
C GLN A 264 5.42 -12.64 -9.30
N ALA A 265 4.54 -12.05 -8.48
CA ALA A 265 3.55 -12.84 -7.73
C ALA A 265 2.55 -13.51 -8.69
N PHE A 266 2.08 -12.81 -9.73
CA PHE A 266 1.22 -13.43 -10.73
C PHE A 266 1.95 -14.50 -11.54
N GLU A 267 3.23 -14.31 -11.87
CA GLU A 267 4.05 -15.34 -12.52
C GLU A 267 4.15 -16.62 -11.66
N PHE A 268 4.16 -16.50 -10.33
CA PHE A 268 4.13 -17.67 -9.43
C PHE A 268 2.75 -18.36 -9.40
N LEU A 269 1.66 -17.58 -9.42
CA LEU A 269 0.29 -18.09 -9.30
C LEU A 269 -0.30 -18.59 -10.62
N TYR A 270 0.20 -18.08 -11.75
CA TYR A 270 -0.29 -18.34 -13.10
C TYR A 270 0.89 -18.64 -14.05
N PRO A 271 1.70 -19.70 -13.79
CA PRO A 271 2.94 -19.96 -14.52
C PRO A 271 2.74 -20.16 -16.02
N ASP A 272 1.61 -20.73 -16.44
CA ASP A 272 1.28 -21.02 -17.84
C ASP A 272 0.36 -19.97 -18.49
N GLY A 273 -0.11 -18.98 -17.73
CA GLY A 273 -1.18 -18.07 -18.15
C GLY A 273 -0.85 -16.58 -18.07
N PHE A 274 0.16 -16.18 -17.31
CA PHE A 274 0.50 -14.75 -17.16
C PHE A 274 1.50 -14.28 -18.23
N SER A 275 1.12 -13.21 -18.96
CA SER A 275 1.99 -12.59 -19.97
C SER A 275 1.91 -11.07 -19.92
N ASP A 276 2.91 -10.39 -20.51
CA ASP A 276 2.99 -8.93 -20.54
C ASP A 276 1.86 -8.22 -21.30
N VAL A 277 1.05 -8.97 -22.06
CA VAL A 277 -0.09 -8.44 -22.79
C VAL A 277 -1.39 -8.44 -21.97
N ILE A 278 -1.42 -9.15 -20.84
CA ILE A 278 -2.62 -9.25 -19.99
C ILE A 278 -2.71 -8.03 -19.08
N ASN A 279 -3.91 -7.48 -18.99
CA ASN A 279 -4.21 -6.40 -18.06
C ASN A 279 -4.15 -6.93 -16.61
N ARG A 280 -3.17 -6.43 -15.85
CA ARG A 280 -2.89 -6.85 -14.49
C ARG A 280 -4.03 -6.53 -13.50
N ARG A 281 -4.88 -5.53 -13.81
CA ARG A 281 -6.06 -5.23 -13.00
C ARG A 281 -7.07 -6.38 -13.08
N ASP A 282 -7.24 -6.96 -14.28
CA ASP A 282 -8.18 -8.06 -14.51
C ASP A 282 -7.69 -9.34 -13.83
N VAL A 283 -6.38 -9.62 -13.86
CA VAL A 283 -5.77 -10.75 -13.13
C VAL A 283 -5.91 -10.61 -11.62
N LEU A 284 -5.75 -9.39 -11.09
CA LEU A 284 -5.96 -9.11 -9.67
C LEU A 284 -7.42 -9.33 -9.28
N GLN A 285 -8.36 -8.84 -10.09
CA GLN A 285 -9.79 -9.03 -9.86
C GLN A 285 -10.16 -10.51 -9.87
N HIS A 286 -9.67 -11.25 -10.87
CA HIS A 286 -9.89 -12.70 -10.96
C HIS A 286 -9.37 -13.44 -9.72
N LEU A 287 -8.14 -13.13 -9.25
CA LEU A 287 -7.61 -13.72 -8.03
C LEU A 287 -8.44 -13.34 -6.79
N TYR A 288 -8.88 -12.09 -6.71
CA TYR A 288 -9.73 -11.61 -5.63
C TYR A 288 -11.05 -12.40 -5.56
N ASP A 289 -11.72 -12.55 -6.70
CA ASP A 289 -12.96 -13.33 -6.80
C ASP A 289 -12.69 -14.78 -6.40
N TYR A 290 -11.64 -15.42 -6.95
CA TYR A 290 -11.26 -16.77 -6.58
C TYR A 290 -11.06 -16.94 -5.06
N LEU A 291 -10.33 -16.04 -4.40
CA LEU A 291 -10.07 -16.10 -2.96
C LEU A 291 -11.32 -15.88 -2.10
N THR A 292 -12.30 -15.13 -2.62
CA THR A 292 -13.50 -14.74 -1.85
C THR A 292 -14.69 -15.64 -2.10
N THR A 293 -14.77 -16.33 -3.25
CA THR A 293 -15.92 -17.16 -3.62
C THR A 293 -15.65 -18.66 -3.57
N THR A 294 -14.38 -19.09 -3.57
CA THR A 294 -14.04 -20.52 -3.73
C THR A 294 -13.94 -21.25 -2.37
N PRO A 295 -14.74 -22.29 -2.10
CA PRO A 295 -14.74 -23.01 -0.82
C PRO A 295 -13.45 -23.76 -0.49
N VAL A 296 -12.62 -24.09 -1.49
CA VAL A 296 -11.38 -24.85 -1.27
C VAL A 296 -10.27 -24.02 -0.59
N VAL A 297 -10.34 -22.69 -0.70
CA VAL A 297 -9.43 -21.76 -0.04
C VAL A 297 -9.53 -21.94 1.48
N ASP A 298 -8.43 -21.70 2.20
CA ASP A 298 -8.41 -21.84 3.64
C ASP A 298 -9.44 -20.92 4.31
N GLN A 299 -10.50 -21.52 4.87
CA GLN A 299 -11.63 -20.81 5.46
C GLN A 299 -11.25 -20.09 6.78
N ARG A 300 -10.05 -20.33 7.32
CA ARG A 300 -9.50 -19.54 8.43
C ARG A 300 -9.24 -18.09 8.00
N LEU A 301 -8.81 -17.87 6.75
CA LEU A 301 -8.43 -16.55 6.26
C LEU A 301 -9.56 -15.51 6.35
N PRO A 302 -10.74 -15.69 5.72
CA PRO A 302 -11.80 -14.69 5.79
C PRO A 302 -12.26 -14.41 7.22
N ARG A 303 -12.34 -15.44 8.07
CA ARG A 303 -12.73 -15.31 9.48
C ARG A 303 -11.71 -14.53 10.29
N MET A 304 -10.42 -14.78 10.09
CA MET A 304 -9.37 -14.03 10.77
C MET A 304 -9.26 -12.60 10.28
N ILE A 305 -9.54 -12.31 9.01
CA ILE A 305 -9.61 -10.93 8.53
C ILE A 305 -10.70 -10.18 9.30
N GLU A 306 -11.92 -10.72 9.32
CA GLU A 306 -13.04 -10.12 10.04
C GLU A 306 -12.69 -9.89 11.53
N TRP A 307 -12.15 -10.92 12.19
CA TRP A 307 -11.78 -10.85 13.59
C TRP A 307 -10.68 -9.81 13.87
N VAL A 308 -9.58 -9.82 13.10
CA VAL A 308 -8.48 -8.85 13.26
C VAL A 308 -8.98 -7.44 12.97
N CYS A 309 -9.80 -7.24 11.95
CA CYS A 309 -10.34 -5.94 11.59
C CYS A 309 -11.27 -5.40 12.68
N HIS A 310 -12.15 -6.24 13.24
CA HIS A 310 -12.98 -5.87 14.39
C HIS A 310 -12.12 -5.43 15.58
N LYS A 311 -11.10 -6.21 15.95
CA LYS A 311 -10.18 -5.86 17.04
C LYS A 311 -9.40 -4.57 16.74
N THR A 312 -8.99 -4.38 15.49
CA THR A 312 -8.29 -3.17 15.04
C THR A 312 -9.16 -1.93 15.19
N ARG A 313 -10.45 -1.98 14.80
CA ARG A 313 -11.39 -0.87 15.01
C ARG A 313 -11.59 -0.56 16.48
N ALA A 314 -11.76 -1.59 17.31
CA ALA A 314 -11.87 -1.42 18.76
C ALA A 314 -10.61 -0.77 19.37
N ARG A 315 -9.43 -1.06 18.82
CA ARG A 315 -8.16 -0.49 19.26
C ARG A 315 -7.95 0.96 18.81
N PHE A 316 -8.47 1.32 17.63
CA PHE A 316 -8.30 2.63 17.01
C PHE A 316 -9.66 3.25 16.64
N PRO A 317 -10.50 3.59 17.65
CA PRO A 317 -11.85 4.09 17.42
C PRO A 317 -11.89 5.46 16.71
N GLU A 318 -10.78 6.19 16.66
CA GLU A 318 -10.66 7.46 15.93
C GLU A 318 -10.54 7.28 14.41
N ILE A 319 -10.25 6.06 13.93
CA ILE A 319 -10.13 5.76 12.51
C ILE A 319 -11.54 5.51 11.95
N PRO A 320 -11.92 6.10 10.79
CA PRO A 320 -13.22 5.83 10.19
C PRO A 320 -13.47 4.34 10.00
N GLU A 321 -14.65 3.85 10.37
CA GLU A 321 -14.99 2.43 10.27
C GLU A 321 -14.77 1.88 8.86
N GLY A 322 -15.19 2.63 7.83
CA GLY A 322 -15.01 2.25 6.43
C GLY A 322 -13.54 2.21 5.96
N ALA A 323 -12.60 2.78 6.71
CA ALA A 323 -11.18 2.71 6.41
C ALA A 323 -10.54 1.41 6.94
N ILE A 324 -11.26 0.58 7.70
CA ILE A 324 -10.83 -0.75 8.14
C ILE A 324 -11.91 -1.74 7.70
N ALA A 325 -11.74 -2.35 6.53
CA ALA A 325 -12.73 -3.27 5.98
C ALA A 325 -12.77 -4.59 6.76
N ASP A 326 -13.95 -5.17 6.97
CA ASP A 326 -14.16 -6.47 7.64
C ASP A 326 -13.82 -7.68 6.76
N ARG A 327 -13.37 -7.43 5.53
CA ARG A 327 -13.04 -8.41 4.52
C ARG A 327 -11.81 -7.99 3.75
N MET A 328 -11.23 -8.93 3.03
CA MET A 328 -10.16 -8.62 2.08
C MET A 328 -10.66 -7.58 1.09
N THR A 329 -9.90 -6.52 0.87
CA THR A 329 -10.12 -5.59 -0.23
C THR A 329 -9.16 -5.87 -1.37
N ILE A 330 -9.48 -5.39 -2.56
CA ILE A 330 -8.63 -5.56 -3.73
C ILE A 330 -7.27 -4.85 -3.57
N TYR A 331 -7.22 -3.73 -2.86
CA TYR A 331 -5.97 -3.02 -2.59
C TYR A 331 -5.15 -3.71 -1.50
N ASP A 332 -5.76 -4.31 -0.48
CA ASP A 332 -5.05 -5.14 0.49
C ASP A 332 -4.43 -6.33 -0.22
N LEU A 333 -5.20 -7.07 -1.03
CA LEU A 333 -4.69 -8.19 -1.83
C LEU A 333 -3.48 -7.77 -2.67
N GLN A 334 -3.59 -6.65 -3.39
CA GLN A 334 -2.50 -6.14 -4.21
C GLN A 334 -1.22 -5.88 -3.39
N VAL A 335 -1.34 -5.26 -2.22
CA VAL A 335 -0.20 -4.98 -1.34
C VAL A 335 0.38 -6.28 -0.78
N GLN A 336 -0.47 -7.20 -0.33
CA GLN A 336 -0.04 -8.47 0.22
C GLN A 336 0.63 -9.36 -0.83
N LEU A 337 0.24 -9.28 -2.12
CA LEU A 337 0.96 -9.94 -3.22
C LEU A 337 2.38 -9.39 -3.39
N CYS A 338 2.56 -8.06 -3.29
CA CYS A 338 3.88 -7.45 -3.38
C CYS A 338 4.82 -7.92 -2.27
N GLU A 339 4.28 -8.09 -1.05
CA GLU A 339 5.02 -8.57 0.13
C GLU A 339 5.26 -10.08 0.06
N TRP A 340 4.24 -10.86 -0.30
CA TRP A 340 4.35 -12.31 -0.47
C TRP A 340 5.41 -12.66 -1.50
N ARG A 341 5.46 -11.98 -2.66
CA ARG A 341 6.53 -12.18 -3.64
C ARG A 341 7.93 -11.98 -3.03
N LYS A 342 8.13 -10.97 -2.17
CA LYS A 342 9.43 -10.74 -1.52
C LYS A 342 9.75 -11.90 -0.57
N PHE A 343 8.76 -12.32 0.23
CA PHE A 343 8.86 -13.46 1.13
C PHE A 343 9.21 -14.76 0.36
N ARG A 344 8.37 -15.09 -0.62
CA ARG A 344 8.51 -16.23 -1.55
C ARG A 344 9.83 -16.24 -2.30
N ARG A 345 10.50 -15.10 -2.51
CA ARG A 345 11.81 -15.08 -3.21
C ARG A 345 13.00 -15.15 -2.27
N ALA A 346 12.95 -14.47 -1.14
CA ALA A 346 14.11 -14.20 -0.30
C ALA A 346 14.12 -14.98 1.02
N VAL A 347 12.97 -15.47 1.47
CA VAL A 347 12.82 -16.19 2.74
C VAL A 347 12.42 -17.64 2.49
N ASP A 348 11.45 -17.86 1.59
CA ASP A 348 10.90 -19.20 1.35
C ASP A 348 10.81 -19.56 -0.16
N PRO A 349 11.96 -19.72 -0.86
CA PRO A 349 12.06 -19.81 -2.32
C PRO A 349 11.64 -21.12 -2.99
N LYS A 350 11.36 -22.18 -2.24
CA LYS A 350 11.15 -23.52 -2.84
C LYS A 350 9.99 -24.29 -2.23
N ARG A 351 9.21 -23.67 -1.35
CA ARG A 351 8.20 -24.38 -0.59
C ARG A 351 6.85 -24.36 -1.29
N THR A 352 6.51 -25.49 -1.90
CA THR A 352 5.13 -25.86 -2.23
C THR A 352 4.47 -26.41 -0.98
N ILE A 353 3.47 -25.71 -0.44
CA ILE A 353 2.75 -26.12 0.79
C ILE A 353 1.48 -26.87 0.41
N LYS A 354 1.25 -28.07 0.94
CA LYS A 354 -0.11 -28.65 0.94
C LYS A 354 -0.87 -28.12 2.15
N LYS A 355 -2.19 -27.91 2.02
CA LYS A 355 -3.05 -27.42 3.11
C LYS A 355 -2.83 -28.22 4.41
N GLY A 356 -2.64 -27.52 5.55
CA GLY A 356 -2.45 -28.13 6.86
C GLY A 356 -1.03 -28.67 7.16
N THR A 357 -0.02 -28.29 6.37
CA THR A 357 1.37 -28.71 6.62
C THR A 357 1.99 -27.88 7.74
N ILE A 358 2.45 -28.54 8.82
CA ILE A 358 3.23 -27.92 9.90
C ILE A 358 4.63 -27.61 9.38
N LEU A 359 5.13 -26.39 9.61
CA LEU A 359 6.40 -25.92 9.08
C LEU A 359 7.48 -25.92 10.17
N SER A 360 8.37 -26.91 10.20
CA SER A 360 9.59 -26.83 11.00
C SER A 360 10.72 -26.15 10.21
N LEU A 361 11.59 -25.43 10.91
CA LEU A 361 12.84 -24.88 10.36
C LEU A 361 13.85 -25.99 10.04
#